data_AF-A0AAD4T9L3-F1
#
_entry.id   AF-A0AAD4T9L3-F1
#
_cell.length_a   1.000
_cell.length_b   1.000
_cell.length_c   1.000
_cell.angle_alpha   90.00
_cell.angle_beta   90.00
_cell.angle_gamma   90.00
#
_symmetry.space_group_name_H-M   'P 1'
#
loop_
_entity.id
_entity.type
_entity.pdbx_description
1 polymer ?
#
loop_
_entity_poly.entity_id
_entity_poly.type
_entity_poly.pdbx_seq_one_letter_code
_entity_poly.pdbx_strand_id
1 'polypeptide(L)'
;MIKTFSLQAGEPVNLSKRVTSLFRTVTSRAAFRDSSKVSEEVISMIRESLTLGIIQDHKTSRISRKEYDNDANLEEDLADVLLQKRGESLLTTENIKAAILEILIGGTFTSATAILRAMSELVQNQRVMEKVQTEVRRVFNGQKHIKETGVDKL
;
A
#
# COMPACT_ATOMS: atom_id res chain seq x y z
N MET A 1 -4.76 8.67 6.64
CA MET A 1 -3.56 9.54 6.79
C MET A 1 -3.91 11.01 6.98
N ILE A 2 -4.52 11.71 6.00
CA ILE A 2 -4.81 13.16 6.12
C ILE A 2 -5.62 13.50 7.38
N LYS A 3 -6.74 12.80 7.62
CA LYS A 3 -7.55 12.93 8.85
C LYS A 3 -6.71 12.75 10.13
N THR A 4 -5.77 11.81 10.12
CA THR A 4 -4.88 11.50 11.25
C THR A 4 -3.86 12.61 11.52
N PHE A 5 -3.44 13.36 10.49
CA PHE A 5 -2.62 14.57 10.67
C PHE A 5 -3.45 15.72 11.20
N SER A 6 -4.68 15.91 10.71
CA SER A 6 -5.58 16.95 11.23
C SER A 6 -5.91 16.77 12.71
N LEU A 7 -5.96 15.53 13.20
CA LEU A 7 -6.20 15.22 14.62
C LEU A 7 -4.98 15.43 15.54
N GLN A 8 -3.77 15.50 14.98
CA GLN A 8 -2.55 15.89 15.71
C GLN A 8 -2.00 17.19 15.11
N ALA A 9 -2.83 18.23 15.14
CA ALA A 9 -2.37 19.59 14.91
C ALA A 9 -1.70 20.11 16.21
N GLY A 10 -0.47 20.61 16.12
CA GLY A 10 0.28 21.16 17.26
C GLY A 10 1.17 20.17 18.02
N GLU A 11 1.03 18.86 17.77
CA GLU A 11 1.85 17.82 18.39
C GLU A 11 3.00 17.36 17.49
N PRO A 12 4.17 16.94 18.03
CA PRO A 12 5.24 16.35 17.24
C PRO A 12 4.75 15.12 16.47
N VAL A 13 4.99 15.11 15.16
CA VAL A 13 4.51 14.02 14.30
C VAL A 13 5.64 13.09 13.87
N ASN A 14 5.54 11.80 14.22
CA ASN A 14 6.42 10.76 13.69
C ASN A 14 5.99 10.39 12.25
N LEU A 15 6.56 11.09 11.28
CA LEU A 15 6.26 10.91 9.86
C LEU A 15 6.65 9.52 9.36
N SER A 16 7.80 8.99 9.79
CA SER A 16 8.28 7.66 9.38
C SER A 16 7.25 6.58 9.67
N LYS A 17 6.73 6.53 10.90
CA LYS A 17 5.69 5.56 11.28
C LYS A 17 4.42 5.74 10.44
N ARG A 18 3.99 6.99 10.23
CA ARG A 18 2.76 7.32 9.49
C ARG A 18 2.85 7.00 7.99
N VAL A 19 4.00 7.24 7.35
CA VAL A 19 4.23 6.97 5.91
C VAL A 19 4.42 5.48 5.65
N THR A 20 5.26 4.80 6.46
CA THR A 20 5.46 3.35 6.33
C THR A 20 4.14 2.60 6.52
N SER A 21 3.31 3.00 7.49
CA SER A 21 1.98 2.41 7.70
C SER A 21 1.04 2.57 6.51
N LEU A 22 1.06 3.73 5.84
CA LEU A 22 0.26 3.95 4.63
C LEU A 22 0.72 3.03 3.50
N PHE A 23 2.02 2.99 3.20
CA PHE A 23 2.47 2.17 2.08
C PHE A 23 2.31 0.68 2.37
N ARG A 24 2.46 0.25 3.63
CA ARG A 24 2.07 -1.11 4.05
C ARG A 24 0.61 -1.40 3.75
N THR A 25 -0.28 -0.45 4.03
CA THR A 25 -1.72 -0.58 3.71
C THR A 25 -1.95 -0.71 2.20
N VAL A 26 -1.27 0.13 1.39
CA VAL A 26 -1.40 0.13 -0.07
C VAL A 26 -0.87 -1.16 -0.68
N THR A 27 0.34 -1.58 -0.32
CA THR A 27 0.95 -2.82 -0.83
C THR A 27 0.17 -4.05 -0.39
N SER A 28 -0.34 -4.09 0.85
CA SER A 28 -1.21 -5.18 1.32
C SER A 28 -2.53 -5.26 0.53
N ARG A 29 -3.17 -4.10 0.26
CA ARG A 29 -4.38 -4.08 -0.58
C ARG A 29 -4.09 -4.48 -2.03
N ALA A 30 -2.94 -4.13 -2.57
CA ALA A 30 -2.55 -4.59 -3.91
C ALA A 30 -2.30 -6.10 -3.95
N ALA A 31 -1.61 -6.64 -2.93
CA ALA A 31 -1.25 -8.04 -2.86
C ALA A 31 -2.45 -8.96 -2.54
N PHE A 32 -3.34 -8.53 -1.63
CA PHE A 32 -4.35 -9.40 -1.02
C PHE A 32 -5.77 -8.79 -1.00
N ARG A 33 -5.98 -7.62 -1.59
CA ARG A 33 -7.23 -6.83 -1.51
C ARG A 33 -7.63 -6.37 -0.11
N ASP A 34 -6.88 -6.76 0.93
CA ASP A 34 -7.15 -6.47 2.35
C ASP A 34 -5.95 -5.77 3.00
N SER A 35 -6.24 -4.73 3.79
CA SER A 35 -5.24 -3.95 4.56
C SER A 35 -5.09 -4.38 6.02
N SER A 36 -5.97 -5.24 6.53
CA SER A 36 -6.03 -5.63 7.95
C SER A 36 -5.07 -6.74 8.33
N LYS A 37 -4.54 -7.47 7.34
CA LYS A 37 -3.80 -8.73 7.56
C LYS A 37 -2.30 -8.56 7.88
N VAL A 38 -1.80 -7.33 7.99
CA VAL A 38 -0.38 -7.07 8.29
C VAL A 38 -0.26 -6.27 9.59
N SER A 39 -0.13 -6.98 10.71
CA SER A 39 0.10 -6.42 12.07
C SER A 39 1.59 -6.13 12.34
N GLU A 40 1.85 -5.13 13.19
CA GLU A 40 3.12 -4.38 13.27
C GLU A 40 4.33 -5.11 13.90
N GLU A 41 4.20 -6.23 14.60
CA GLU A 41 5.36 -6.83 15.31
C GLU A 41 6.09 -7.97 14.59
N VAL A 42 5.69 -8.36 13.37
CA VAL A 42 6.07 -9.69 12.85
C VAL A 42 7.05 -9.69 11.65
N ILE A 43 7.37 -8.54 11.02
CA ILE A 43 8.03 -8.38 9.70
C ILE A 43 9.29 -9.24 9.44
N SER A 44 10.05 -9.64 10.45
CA SER A 44 11.25 -10.48 10.30
C SER A 44 10.98 -11.99 10.49
N MET A 45 10.20 -12.37 11.51
CA MET A 45 9.80 -13.77 11.76
C MET A 45 8.66 -14.24 10.81
N ILE A 46 7.96 -13.28 10.19
CA ILE A 46 6.91 -13.47 9.14
C ILE A 46 7.38 -14.38 8.01
N ARG A 47 8.66 -14.25 7.65
CA ARG A 47 9.12 -14.39 6.26
C ARG A 47 8.90 -15.80 5.68
N GLU A 48 8.95 -16.82 6.52
CA GLU A 48 8.83 -18.23 6.09
C GLU A 48 7.51 -18.90 6.51
N SER A 49 6.92 -18.56 7.67
CA SER A 49 5.70 -19.24 8.17
C SER A 49 4.38 -18.56 7.80
N LEU A 50 4.34 -17.23 7.65
CA LEU A 50 3.09 -16.49 7.46
C LEU A 50 2.60 -16.48 6.01
N THR A 51 3.47 -16.60 5.02
CA THR A 51 3.06 -16.56 3.60
C THR A 51 2.16 -17.75 3.24
N LEU A 52 2.35 -18.92 3.87
CA LEU A 52 1.43 -20.06 3.74
C LEU A 52 0.07 -19.76 4.38
N GLY A 53 0.07 -19.25 5.62
CA GLY A 53 -1.17 -18.87 6.32
C GLY A 53 -1.95 -17.83 5.53
N ILE A 54 -1.28 -16.79 5.03
CA ILE A 54 -1.92 -15.71 4.28
C ILE A 54 -2.47 -16.19 2.93
N ILE A 55 -1.72 -17.01 2.17
CA ILE A 55 -2.23 -17.56 0.90
C ILE A 55 -3.39 -18.54 1.15
N GLN A 56 -3.29 -19.37 2.18
CA GLN A 56 -4.34 -20.32 2.56
C GLN A 56 -5.60 -19.59 3.08
N ASP A 57 -5.43 -18.58 3.93
CA ASP A 57 -6.49 -17.71 4.44
C ASP A 57 -7.11 -16.89 3.32
N HIS A 58 -6.30 -16.43 2.36
CA HIS A 58 -6.76 -15.74 1.15
C HIS A 58 -7.66 -16.65 0.32
N LYS A 59 -7.19 -17.87 0.03
CA LYS A 59 -7.97 -18.88 -0.69
C LYS A 59 -9.27 -19.21 0.05
N THR A 60 -9.22 -19.40 1.36
CA THR A 60 -10.39 -19.68 2.20
C THR A 60 -11.38 -18.51 2.20
N SER A 61 -10.88 -17.28 2.32
CA SER A 61 -11.71 -16.06 2.27
C SER A 61 -12.36 -15.84 0.90
N ARG A 62 -11.67 -16.13 -0.21
CA ARG A 62 -12.23 -16.02 -1.58
C ARG A 62 -13.20 -17.17 -1.92
N ILE A 63 -13.05 -18.37 -1.33
CA ILE A 63 -14.06 -19.45 -1.43
C ILE A 63 -15.34 -19.03 -0.70
N SER A 64 -15.25 -18.63 0.58
CA SER A 64 -16.43 -18.18 1.32
C SER A 64 -17.11 -17.00 0.63
N ARG A 65 -16.36 -16.03 0.09
CA ARG A 65 -16.98 -14.88 -0.59
C ARG A 65 -17.71 -15.27 -1.88
N LYS A 66 -17.22 -16.24 -2.66
CA LYS A 66 -17.92 -16.78 -3.86
C LYS A 66 -19.18 -17.56 -3.51
N GLU A 67 -19.26 -18.15 -2.31
CA GLU A 67 -20.46 -18.86 -1.84
C GLU A 67 -21.58 -17.91 -1.37
N TYR A 68 -21.23 -16.71 -0.88
CA TYR A 68 -22.19 -15.72 -0.38
C TYR A 68 -22.60 -14.66 -1.42
N ASP A 69 -21.66 -14.17 -2.21
CA ASP A 69 -21.91 -13.26 -3.33
C ASP A 69 -21.78 -14.06 -4.62
N ASN A 70 -22.91 -14.31 -5.31
CA ASN A 70 -22.96 -14.82 -6.69
C ASN A 70 -22.38 -13.79 -7.71
N ASP A 71 -21.39 -13.00 -7.30
CA ASP A 71 -20.79 -11.95 -8.09
C ASP A 71 -19.59 -12.51 -8.87
N ALA A 72 -19.85 -12.82 -10.13
CA ALA A 72 -18.84 -13.23 -11.10
C ALA A 72 -17.80 -12.12 -11.41
N ASN A 73 -17.97 -10.90 -10.89
CA ASN A 73 -17.08 -9.74 -11.12
C ASN A 73 -16.15 -9.40 -9.95
N LEU A 74 -15.80 -10.36 -9.08
CA LEU A 74 -14.76 -10.12 -8.08
C LEU A 74 -13.40 -9.86 -8.75
N GLU A 75 -13.03 -8.59 -8.87
CA GLU A 75 -11.76 -8.10 -9.39
C GLU A 75 -10.57 -8.86 -8.77
N GLU A 76 -9.69 -9.35 -9.64
CA GLU A 76 -8.53 -10.17 -9.28
C GLU A 76 -7.46 -9.34 -8.58
N ASP A 77 -6.86 -9.90 -7.54
CA ASP A 77 -5.65 -9.36 -6.91
C ASP A 77 -4.41 -10.13 -7.36
N LEU A 78 -3.24 -9.60 -7.04
CA LEU A 78 -1.98 -10.21 -7.44
C LEU A 78 -1.86 -11.69 -7.01
N ALA A 79 -2.36 -12.03 -5.82
CA ALA A 79 -2.32 -13.41 -5.33
C ALA A 79 -3.14 -14.35 -6.21
N ASP A 80 -4.39 -14.00 -6.56
CA ASP A 80 -5.19 -14.83 -7.46
C ASP A 80 -4.59 -14.90 -8.88
N VAL A 81 -4.04 -13.80 -9.44
CA VAL A 81 -3.36 -13.81 -10.75
C VAL A 81 -2.15 -14.76 -10.75
N LEU A 82 -1.31 -14.69 -9.71
CA LEU A 82 -0.14 -15.57 -9.59
C LEU A 82 -0.54 -17.03 -9.36
N LEU A 83 -1.61 -17.28 -8.59
CA LEU A 83 -2.15 -18.62 -8.36
C LEU A 83 -2.79 -19.22 -9.63
N GLN A 84 -3.44 -18.41 -10.46
CA GLN A 84 -3.94 -18.85 -11.77
C GLN A 84 -2.77 -19.26 -12.68
N LYS A 85 -1.72 -18.43 -12.74
CA LYS A 85 -0.55 -18.70 -13.58
C LYS A 85 0.26 -19.92 -13.14
N ARG A 86 0.16 -20.34 -11.87
CA ARG A 86 0.70 -21.63 -11.40
C ARG A 86 0.11 -22.85 -12.11
N GLY A 87 -1.17 -22.80 -12.48
CA GLY A 87 -1.83 -23.89 -13.20
C GLY A 87 -1.38 -24.00 -14.66
N GLU A 88 -0.87 -22.91 -15.23
CA GLU A 88 -0.51 -22.77 -16.65
C GLU A 88 1.01 -22.80 -16.89
N SER A 89 1.84 -22.70 -15.85
CA SER A 89 3.29 -22.51 -15.98
C SER A 89 4.10 -23.06 -14.79
N LEU A 90 5.43 -23.12 -14.93
CA LEU A 90 6.37 -23.70 -13.96
C LEU A 90 6.56 -22.88 -12.65
N LEU A 91 5.62 -22.00 -12.29
CA LEU A 91 5.68 -21.24 -11.04
C LEU A 91 5.49 -22.15 -9.83
N THR A 92 6.49 -22.23 -8.97
CA THR A 92 6.34 -22.93 -7.69
C THR A 92 5.61 -22.05 -6.68
N THR A 93 5.06 -22.66 -5.64
CA THR A 93 4.51 -21.92 -4.50
C THR A 93 5.55 -20.97 -3.89
N GLU A 94 6.84 -21.37 -3.88
CA GLU A 94 7.93 -20.52 -3.39
C GLU A 94 8.18 -19.30 -4.28
N ASN A 95 8.05 -19.42 -5.60
CA ASN A 95 8.15 -18.26 -6.50
C ASN A 95 7.03 -17.25 -6.23
N ILE A 96 5.81 -17.73 -6.00
CA ILE A 96 4.65 -16.87 -5.72
C ILE A 96 4.83 -16.15 -4.38
N LYS A 97 5.26 -16.88 -3.34
CA LYS A 97 5.56 -16.30 -2.03
C LYS A 97 6.64 -15.23 -2.13
N ALA A 98 7.73 -15.52 -2.85
CA ALA A 98 8.84 -14.59 -3.03
C ALA A 98 8.38 -13.31 -3.73
N ALA A 99 7.60 -13.42 -4.82
CA ALA A 99 7.08 -12.28 -5.55
C ALA A 99 6.15 -11.38 -4.69
N ILE A 100 5.23 -11.99 -3.94
CA ILE A 100 4.34 -11.27 -3.02
C ILE A 100 5.16 -10.54 -1.93
N LEU A 101 6.14 -11.24 -1.34
CA LEU A 101 7.00 -10.66 -0.30
C LEU A 101 7.84 -9.50 -0.83
N GLU A 102 8.39 -9.63 -2.02
CA GLU A 102 9.20 -8.59 -2.67
C GLU A 102 8.40 -7.32 -2.90
N ILE A 103 7.14 -7.44 -3.35
CA ILE A 103 6.26 -6.28 -3.55
C ILE A 103 5.88 -5.63 -2.22
N LEU A 104 5.59 -6.42 -1.19
CA LEU A 104 5.26 -5.90 0.14
C LEU A 104 6.43 -5.14 0.76
N ILE A 105 7.63 -5.73 0.79
CA ILE A 105 8.82 -5.12 1.39
C ILE A 105 9.32 -3.99 0.50
N GLY A 106 9.61 -4.30 -0.76
CA GLY A 106 10.17 -3.37 -1.73
C GLY A 106 9.26 -2.17 -1.92
N GLY A 107 7.97 -2.39 -2.17
CA GLY A 107 7.01 -1.29 -2.37
C GLY A 107 6.81 -0.42 -1.13
N THR A 108 6.87 -0.99 0.07
CA THR A 108 6.65 -0.23 1.31
C THR A 108 7.84 0.65 1.66
N PHE A 109 9.03 0.06 1.79
CA PHE A 109 10.18 0.79 2.31
C PHE A 109 10.76 1.80 1.30
N THR A 110 10.78 1.45 0.00
CA THR A 110 11.30 2.36 -1.03
C THR A 110 10.42 3.60 -1.17
N SER A 111 9.10 3.42 -1.32
CA SER A 111 8.14 4.53 -1.46
C SER A 111 8.10 5.39 -0.19
N ALA A 112 8.13 4.77 0.99
CA ALA A 112 8.19 5.51 2.24
C ALA A 112 9.45 6.37 2.34
N THR A 113 10.60 5.80 1.97
CA THR A 113 11.89 6.52 1.97
C THR A 113 11.86 7.70 1.00
N ALA A 114 11.32 7.53 -0.21
CA ALA A 114 11.20 8.61 -1.18
C ALA A 114 10.37 9.79 -0.64
N ILE A 115 9.21 9.52 -0.03
CA ILE A 115 8.38 10.58 0.59
C ILE A 115 9.11 11.24 1.76
N LEU A 116 9.75 10.45 2.64
CA LEU A 116 10.49 11.00 3.79
C LEU A 116 11.61 11.93 3.34
N ARG A 117 12.34 11.56 2.27
CA ARG A 117 13.37 12.40 1.68
C ARG A 117 12.78 13.68 1.10
N ALA A 118 11.74 13.58 0.27
CA ALA A 118 11.08 14.75 -0.32
C ALA A 118 10.59 15.72 0.77
N MET A 119 9.94 15.21 1.82
CA MET A 119 9.48 16.05 2.93
C MET A 119 10.64 16.68 3.72
N SER A 120 11.74 15.95 3.93
CA SER A 120 12.94 16.48 4.58
C SER A 120 13.54 17.64 3.77
N GLU A 121 13.67 17.48 2.46
CA GLU A 121 14.18 18.52 1.55
C GLU A 121 13.27 19.75 1.52
N LEU A 122 11.94 19.55 1.51
CA LEU A 122 10.97 20.65 1.56
C LEU A 122 11.03 21.43 2.87
N VAL A 123 11.13 20.74 4.02
CA VAL A 123 11.24 21.39 5.34
C VAL A 123 12.55 22.17 5.47
N GLN A 124 13.63 21.71 4.85
CA GLN A 124 14.91 22.41 4.84
C GLN A 124 14.92 23.63 3.89
N ASN A 125 14.00 23.71 2.92
CA ASN A 125 13.93 24.80 1.96
C ASN A 125 12.52 25.42 1.86
N GLN A 126 12.26 26.35 2.77
CA GLN A 126 10.97 27.01 2.91
C GLN A 126 10.47 27.66 1.61
N ARG A 127 11.36 28.26 0.80
CA ARG A 127 11.00 28.87 -0.48
C ARG A 127 10.44 27.83 -1.47
N VAL A 128 10.99 26.62 -1.49
CA VAL A 128 10.51 25.54 -2.35
C VAL A 128 9.18 24.98 -1.83
N MET A 129 9.07 24.78 -0.50
CA MET A 129 7.81 24.35 0.14
C MET A 129 6.65 25.30 -0.19
N GLU A 130 6.86 26.61 -0.10
CA GLU A 130 5.83 27.62 -0.41
C GLU A 130 5.37 27.54 -1.86
N LYS A 131 6.29 27.34 -2.81
CA LYS A 131 5.96 27.15 -4.22
C LYS A 131 5.13 25.89 -4.45
N VAL A 132 5.54 24.76 -3.88
CA VAL A 132 4.82 23.47 -4.01
C VAL A 132 3.41 23.60 -3.46
N GLN A 133 3.24 24.16 -2.25
CA GLN A 133 1.93 24.33 -1.66
C GLN A 133 1.05 25.31 -2.44
N THR A 134 1.62 26.39 -2.98
CA THR A 134 0.90 27.35 -3.82
C THR A 134 0.38 26.68 -5.09
N GLU A 135 1.23 25.90 -5.75
CA GLU A 135 0.88 25.22 -7.00
C GLU A 135 -0.21 24.16 -6.78
N VAL A 136 -0.06 23.31 -5.76
CA VAL A 136 -1.07 22.31 -5.38
C VAL A 136 -2.41 22.98 -5.06
N ARG A 137 -2.43 24.11 -4.33
CA ARG A 137 -3.67 24.85 -4.05
C ARG A 137 -4.27 25.47 -5.31
N ARG A 138 -3.45 25.99 -6.21
CA ARG A 138 -3.88 26.61 -7.49
C ARG A 138 -4.54 25.59 -8.40
N VAL A 139 -3.92 24.42 -8.58
CA VAL A 139 -4.38 23.38 -9.52
C VAL A 139 -5.59 22.62 -8.99
N PHE A 140 -5.59 22.25 -7.71
CA PHE A 140 -6.65 21.42 -7.14
C PHE A 140 -7.73 22.20 -6.39
N ASN A 141 -7.57 23.51 -6.20
CA ASN A 141 -8.56 24.43 -5.64
C ASN A 141 -9.27 23.91 -4.36
N GLY A 142 -8.50 23.33 -3.43
CA GLY A 142 -9.03 22.82 -2.16
C GLY A 142 -9.88 21.54 -2.25
N GLN A 143 -9.84 20.81 -3.37
CA GLN A 143 -10.50 19.51 -3.50
C GLN A 143 -10.05 18.55 -2.40
N LYS A 144 -11.03 17.92 -1.72
CA LYS A 144 -10.77 16.97 -0.63
C LYS A 144 -10.22 15.62 -1.11
N HIS A 145 -10.52 15.24 -2.35
CA HIS A 145 -10.08 13.99 -2.96
C HIS A 145 -9.46 14.27 -4.32
N ILE A 146 -8.15 14.08 -4.41
CA ILE A 146 -7.38 14.26 -5.64
C ILE A 146 -7.34 12.92 -6.38
N LYS A 147 -7.62 12.96 -7.69
CA LYS A 147 -7.47 11.80 -8.59
C LYS A 147 -6.14 11.90 -9.32
N GLU A 148 -5.58 10.75 -9.69
CA GLU A 148 -4.33 10.67 -10.44
C GLU A 148 -4.38 11.43 -11.78
N THR A 149 -5.52 11.43 -12.47
CA THR A 149 -5.77 12.22 -13.69
C THR A 149 -5.62 13.74 -13.51
N GLY A 150 -5.55 14.21 -12.27
CA GLY A 150 -5.29 15.61 -11.95
C GLY A 150 -3.81 15.96 -11.89
N VAL A 151 -2.92 14.97 -11.82
CA VAL A 151 -1.46 15.17 -11.69
C VAL A 151 -0.87 15.78 -12.95
N ASP A 152 -1.41 15.48 -14.13
CA ASP A 152 -0.97 16.07 -15.41
C ASP A 152 -1.17 17.59 -15.51
N LYS A 153 -1.82 18.19 -14.50
CA LYS A 153 -2.11 19.62 -14.43
C LYS A 153 -1.17 20.38 -13.49
N LEU A 154 -0.27 19.67 -12.79
CA LEU A 154 0.78 20.22 -11.91
C LEU A 154 2.02 20.70 -12.66
#